data_AF-A0A2I1HMB9-F1
#
_entry.id   AF-A0A2I1HMB9-F1
#
_cell.length_a   1.000
_cell.length_b   1.000
_cell.length_c   1.000
_cell.angle_alpha   90.00
_cell.angle_beta   90.00
_cell.angle_gamma   90.00
#
_symmetry.space_group_name_H-M   'P 1'
#
loop_
_entity.id
_entity.type
_entity.pdbx_description
1 polymer ?
#
loop_
_entity_poly.entity_id
_entity_poly.type
_entity_poly.pdbx_seq_one_letter_code
_entity_poly.pdbx_strand_id
1 'polypeptide(L)'
;MYNSTSNIKTFLIDNTNNLGFELYVIHAEVDGIGFPLAYLFLENNGKCGDGIKTEIITKFVSQFKEKGLDFEFILTDKDWSQIKACHSTWPKAKIQLCR
;
A
#
# COMPACT_ATOMS: atom_id res chain seq x y z
N MET A 1 -15.46 15.63 19.62
CA MET A 1 -14.19 15.36 18.90
C MET A 1 -13.88 13.90 19.11
N TYR A 2 -14.04 13.05 18.08
CA TYR A 2 -13.70 11.63 18.18
C TYR A 2 -12.17 11.50 18.17
N ASN A 3 -11.55 11.57 19.35
CA ASN A 3 -10.20 11.07 19.56
C ASN A 3 -10.31 9.55 19.74
N SER A 4 -10.52 8.84 18.64
CA SER A 4 -10.23 7.41 18.58
C SER A 4 -9.02 7.28 17.69
N THR A 5 -7.86 7.03 18.28
CA THR A 5 -6.74 6.35 17.62
C THR A 5 -7.27 4.98 17.18
N SER A 6 -8.06 5.02 16.11
CA SER A 6 -8.56 3.85 15.43
C SER A 6 -7.30 3.16 14.93
N ASN A 7 -7.11 1.88 15.24
CA ASN A 7 -5.96 1.13 14.76
C ASN A 7 -6.12 0.93 13.25
N ILE A 8 -5.82 1.96 12.46
CA ILE A 8 -5.94 1.90 11.02
C ILE A 8 -4.76 1.09 10.50
N LYS A 9 -5.05 -0.16 10.12
CA LYS A 9 -4.11 -1.01 9.41
C LYS A 9 -4.35 -0.84 7.93
N THR A 10 -3.29 -0.62 7.17
CA THR A 10 -3.35 -0.64 5.71
C THR A 10 -2.85 -1.98 5.21
N PHE A 11 -3.63 -2.64 4.37
CA PHE A 11 -3.24 -3.84 3.66
C PHE A 11 -2.99 -3.47 2.20
N LEU A 12 -1.78 -3.74 1.72
CA LEU A 12 -1.44 -3.73 0.30
C LEU A 12 -1.47 -5.16 -0.22
N ILE A 13 -2.42 -5.43 -1.12
CA ILE A 13 -2.59 -6.73 -1.78
C ILE A 13 -2.14 -6.57 -3.23
N ASP A 14 -1.28 -7.48 -3.71
CA ASP A 14 -0.91 -7.60 -5.13
C ASP A 14 -1.55 -8.85 -5.73
N ASN A 15 -1.91 -8.78 -7.01
CA ASN A 15 -2.19 -9.94 -7.83
C ASN A 15 -1.67 -9.68 -9.25
N THR A 16 -0.71 -10.49 -9.69
CA THR A 16 -0.16 -10.44 -11.04
C THR A 16 -0.88 -11.44 -11.93
N ASN A 17 -1.39 -11.00 -13.09
CA ASN A 17 -1.97 -11.91 -14.07
C ASN A 17 -0.95 -12.38 -15.13
N ASN A 18 -1.26 -13.46 -15.84
CA ASN A 18 -0.41 -14.00 -16.93
C ASN A 18 -0.24 -13.05 -18.13
N LEU A 19 -0.89 -11.88 -18.13
CA LEU A 19 -0.80 -10.86 -19.18
C LEU A 19 0.15 -9.71 -18.80
N GLY A 20 0.82 -9.78 -17.64
CA GLY A 20 1.76 -8.75 -17.20
C GLY A 20 1.10 -7.54 -16.53
N PHE A 21 -0.13 -7.66 -16.04
CA PHE A 21 -0.75 -6.62 -15.24
C PHE A 21 -0.68 -6.97 -13.75
N GLU A 22 -0.43 -5.96 -12.94
CA GLU A 22 -0.40 -6.02 -11.49
C GLU A 22 -1.54 -5.16 -10.94
N LEU A 23 -2.27 -5.67 -9.94
CA LEU A 23 -3.33 -4.92 -9.27
C LEU A 23 -2.98 -4.74 -7.80
N TYR A 24 -2.75 -3.49 -7.41
CA TYR A 24 -2.55 -3.09 -6.02
C TYR A 24 -3.85 -2.59 -5.42
N VAL A 25 -4.09 -2.94 -4.15
CA VAL A 25 -5.25 -2.44 -3.38
C VAL A 25 -4.75 -1.83 -2.09
N ILE A 26 -5.21 -0.62 -1.74
CA ILE A 26 -5.11 -0.09 -0.39
C ILE A 26 -6.41 -0.41 0.33
N HIS A 27 -6.31 -1.22 1.37
CA HIS A 27 -7.44 -1.62 2.18
C HIS A 27 -7.20 -1.21 3.64
N ALA A 28 -8.10 -0.41 4.21
CA ALA A 28 -8.02 0.04 5.59
C ALA A 28 -8.88 -0.85 6.50
N GLU A 29 -8.36 -1.26 7.64
CA GLU A 29 -9.15 -1.85 8.72
C GLU A 29 -9.45 -0.79 9.77
N VAL A 30 -10.73 -0.60 10.10
CA VAL A 30 -11.20 0.30 11.17
C VAL A 30 -12.12 -0.52 12.07
N ASP A 31 -11.75 -0.65 13.34
CA ASP A 31 -12.50 -1.40 14.36
C ASP A 31 -12.87 -2.83 13.92
N GLY A 32 -11.93 -3.51 13.26
CA GLY A 32 -12.11 -4.89 12.76
C GLY A 32 -12.92 -5.00 11.46
N ILE A 33 -13.34 -3.87 10.87
CA ILE A 33 -14.06 -3.83 9.60
C ILE A 33 -13.12 -3.37 8.48
N GLY A 34 -13.10 -4.10 7.38
CA GLY A 34 -12.30 -3.80 6.20
C GLY A 34 -12.99 -2.87 5.21
N PHE A 35 -12.28 -1.85 4.74
CA PHE A 35 -12.72 -0.89 3.74
C PHE A 35 -11.68 -0.76 2.62
N PRO A 36 -12.01 -1.08 1.36
CA PRO A 36 -11.13 -0.74 0.24
C PRO A 36 -11.14 0.78 0.04
N LEU A 37 -9.96 1.39 0.07
CA LEU A 37 -9.80 2.84 -0.13
C LEU A 37 -9.50 3.17 -1.59
N ALA A 38 -8.66 2.37 -2.25
CA ALA A 38 -8.28 2.59 -3.64
C ALA A 38 -7.64 1.36 -4.29
N TYR A 39 -7.63 1.41 -5.62
CA TYR A 39 -7.02 0.42 -6.49
C TYR A 39 -6.01 1.11 -7.42
N LEU A 40 -4.86 0.49 -7.63
CA LEU A 40 -3.88 0.87 -8.63
C LEU A 40 -3.69 -0.31 -9.57
N PHE A 41 -4.17 -0.16 -10.80
CA PHE A 41 -3.97 -1.13 -11.88
C PHE A 41 -2.75 -0.70 -12.69
N LEU A 42 -1.71 -1.53 -12.69
CA LEU A 42 -0.42 -1.24 -13.31
C LEU A 42 -0.15 -2.24 -14.44
N GLU A 43 0.14 -1.72 -15.62
CA GLU A 43 0.63 -2.52 -16.73
C GLU A 43 2.16 -2.65 -16.62
N ASN A 44 2.63 -3.88 -16.40
CA ASN A 44 4.02 -4.25 -16.34
C ASN A 44 4.32 -5.14 -17.55
N ASN A 45 4.53 -4.52 -18.72
CA ASN A 45 4.83 -5.15 -20.02
C ASN A 45 6.16 -5.96 -20.05
N GLY A 46 6.53 -6.65 -18.97
CA GLY A 46 7.80 -7.35 -18.76
C GLY A 46 9.01 -6.41 -18.67
N LYS A 47 8.78 -5.09 -18.56
CA LYS A 47 9.79 -4.04 -18.68
C LYS A 47 9.79 -3.04 -17.52
N CYS A 48 8.86 -3.15 -16.57
CA CYS A 48 8.87 -2.26 -15.41
C CYS A 48 9.97 -2.74 -14.46
N GLY A 49 11.15 -2.12 -14.56
CA GLY A 49 12.21 -2.38 -13.59
C GLY A 49 11.78 -1.98 -12.19
N ASP A 50 12.29 -2.67 -11.17
CA ASP A 50 11.91 -2.51 -9.75
C ASP A 50 11.92 -1.04 -9.28
N GLY A 51 12.81 -0.20 -9.83
CA GLY A 51 12.87 1.23 -9.51
C GLY A 51 11.64 2.01 -9.99
N ILE A 52 11.17 1.76 -11.21
CA ILE A 52 9.99 2.42 -11.77
C ILE A 52 8.74 1.98 -11.00
N LYS A 53 8.62 0.68 -10.72
CA LYS A 53 7.54 0.11 -9.91
C LYS A 53 7.49 0.78 -8.52
N THR A 54 8.65 0.86 -7.85
CA THR A 54 8.77 1.52 -6.55
C THR A 54 8.33 2.99 -6.62
N GLU A 55 8.74 3.73 -7.64
CA GLU A 55 8.37 5.14 -7.81
C GLU A 55 6.85 5.32 -8.01
N ILE A 56 6.23 4.49 -8.85
CA ILE A 56 4.78 4.53 -9.11
C ILE A 56 4.01 4.23 -7.83
N ILE A 57 4.37 3.16 -7.11
CA ILE A 57 3.71 2.79 -5.85
C ILE A 57 3.92 3.91 -4.82
N THR A 58 5.12 4.49 -4.73
CA THR A 58 5.41 5.62 -3.82
C THR A 58 4.53 6.81 -4.11
N LYS A 59 4.37 7.20 -5.39
CA LYS A 59 3.47 8.29 -5.80
C LYS A 59 2.02 7.97 -5.42
N PHE A 60 1.57 6.74 -5.67
CA PHE A 60 0.22 6.29 -5.33
C PHE A 60 -0.05 6.37 -3.82
N VAL A 61 0.81 5.80 -2.98
CA VAL A 61 0.60 5.81 -1.52
C VAL A 61 0.78 7.20 -0.89
N SER A 62 1.62 8.05 -1.49
CA SER A 62 1.84 9.43 -0.99
C SER A 62 0.59 10.30 -1.10
N GLN A 63 -0.31 10.03 -2.06
CA GLN A 63 -1.61 10.70 -2.15
C GLN A 63 -2.46 10.51 -0.88
N PHE A 64 -2.32 9.38 -0.17
CA PHE A 64 -3.04 9.10 1.07
C PHE A 64 -2.43 9.87 2.23
N LYS A 65 -1.10 9.94 2.29
CA LYS A 65 -0.38 10.76 3.27
C LYS A 65 -0.75 12.24 3.13
N GLU A 66 -0.79 12.75 1.91
CA GLU A 66 -1.20 14.13 1.60
C GLU A 66 -2.65 14.43 2.03
N LYS A 67 -3.54 13.42 1.97
CA LYS A 67 -4.92 13.51 2.46
C LYS A 67 -5.05 13.35 3.99
N GLY A 68 -3.93 13.23 4.71
CA GLY A 68 -3.90 13.16 6.17
C GLY A 68 -4.05 11.76 6.75
N LEU A 69 -3.94 10.70 5.94
CA LEU A 69 -3.94 9.33 6.46
C LEU A 69 -2.57 9.00 7.07
N ASP A 70 -2.58 8.63 8.34
CA ASP A 70 -1.41 8.16 9.07
C ASP A 70 -1.69 6.79 9.65
N PHE A 71 -0.85 5.83 9.29
CA PHE A 71 -1.04 4.43 9.64
C PHE A 71 -0.02 4.03 10.71
N GLU A 72 -0.47 3.34 11.76
CA GLU A 72 0.45 2.76 12.75
C GLU A 72 1.05 1.45 12.22
N PHE A 73 0.25 0.67 11.50
CA PHE A 73 0.64 -0.62 10.94
C PHE A 73 0.33 -0.69 9.45
N ILE A 74 1.29 -1.21 8.69
CA ILE A 74 1.13 -1.48 7.27
C ILE A 74 1.47 -2.96 7.04
N LEU A 75 0.53 -3.66 6.42
CA LEU A 75 0.64 -5.05 6.01
C LEU A 75 0.84 -5.05 4.50
N THR A 76 1.97 -5.58 4.03
CA THR A 76 2.29 -5.66 2.60
C THR A 76 2.56 -7.10 2.22
N ASP A 77 2.46 -7.42 0.93
CA ASP A 77 3.04 -8.65 0.42
C ASP A 77 4.59 -8.60 0.54
N LYS A 78 5.26 -9.72 0.27
CA LYS A 78 6.73 -9.83 0.19
C LYS A 78 7.25 -9.23 -1.12
N ASP A 79 6.87 -7.99 -1.40
CA ASP A 79 7.33 -7.20 -2.53
C ASP A 79 8.19 -6.02 -2.05
N TRP A 80 9.44 -5.97 -2.51
CA TRP A 80 10.39 -4.94 -2.08
C TRP A 80 10.01 -3.52 -2.52
N SER A 81 9.33 -3.38 -3.65
CA SER A 81 8.88 -2.09 -4.15
C SER A 81 7.75 -1.52 -3.26
N GLN A 82 6.84 -2.37 -2.79
CA GLN A 82 5.82 -2.01 -1.81
C GLN A 82 6.45 -1.61 -0.47
N ILE A 83 7.34 -2.45 0.07
CA ILE A 83 7.99 -2.20 1.36
C ILE A 83 8.73 -0.87 1.34
N LYS A 84 9.53 -0.61 0.29
CA LYS A 84 10.27 0.65 0.15
C LYS A 84 9.34 1.85 0.02
N ALA A 85 8.29 1.75 -0.78
CA ALA A 85 7.32 2.82 -0.96
C ALA A 85 6.62 3.18 0.37
N CYS A 86 6.10 2.18 1.08
CA CYS A 86 5.44 2.38 2.37
C CYS A 86 6.40 2.92 3.44
N HIS A 87 7.62 2.39 3.52
CA HIS A 87 8.61 2.87 4.48
C HIS A 87 9.02 4.32 4.20
N SER A 88 9.14 4.70 2.92
CA SER A 88 9.46 6.07 2.53
C SER A 88 8.32 7.05 2.87
N THR A 89 7.06 6.64 2.69
CA THR A 89 5.90 7.50 2.92
C THR A 89 5.49 7.56 4.40
N TRP A 90 5.59 6.46 5.14
CA TRP A 90 5.29 6.37 6.57
C TRP A 90 6.46 5.74 7.35
N PRO A 91 7.55 6.48 7.59
CA PRO A 91 8.77 5.95 8.23
C PRO A 91 8.59 5.53 9.70
N LYS A 92 7.49 5.94 10.34
CA LYS A 92 7.14 5.57 11.72
C LYS A 92 6.20 4.37 11.79
N ALA A 93 5.60 3.96 10.67
CA ALA A 93 4.69 2.83 10.63
C ALA A 93 5.46 1.52 10.78
N LYS A 94 4.86 0.56 11.50
CA LYS A 94 5.38 -0.80 11.59
C LYS A 94 4.96 -1.56 10.34
N ILE A 95 5.94 -1.92 9.50
CA ILE A 95 5.70 -2.73 8.31
C ILE A 95 5.78 -4.21 8.69
N GLN A 96 4.75 -4.96 8.31
CA GLN A 96 4.64 -6.39 8.52
C GLN A 96 4.28 -7.06 7.19
N LEU A 97 4.77 -8.28 6.99
CA LEU A 97 4.37 -9.08 5.83
C LEU A 97 3.00 -9.71 6.10
N CYS A 98 2.13 -9.70 5.09
CA CYS A 98 0.95 -10.54 5.05
C CYS A 98 1.37 -12.01 5.17
N ARG A 99 0.62 -12.79 5.94
CA ARG A 99 0.85 -14.24 6.10
C ARG A 99 0.23 -15.03 4.97
#